data_AF-A0A8A4TLY7-F1
#
_entry.id   AF-A0A8A4TLY7-F1
#
_cell.length_a   1.000
_cell.length_b   1.000
_cell.length_c   1.000
_cell.angle_alpha   90.00
_cell.angle_beta   90.00
_cell.angle_gamma   90.00
#
_symmetry.space_group_name_H-M   'P 1'
#
loop_
_entity.id
_entity.type
_entity.pdbx_description
1 polymer ?
#
loop_
_entity_poly.entity_id
_entity_poly.type
_entity_poly.pdbx_seq_one_letter_code
_entity_poly.pdbx_strand_id
1 'polypeptide(L)'
;MPVTHLESNDRVIDILEVGDTPRGASFPGANAAFVTTEADVTGYTYYDMTASGIDYWGVSALQDGQELVSVNDNGALLLDFPLSYQSTSQSTYTSTFDFSGISTRREGTIESVSDAYGTLTVGEETFSNVLRVKTTQAHTDTVEVSGVSVTVETEVVSYSYFSEAYRYPVYVYSEVTAIASGVRTEAKNAYVLVTGDGGSAVMANRYVPHVTRPGQGFESSLILNNQGDATEEVEIVGFDNGRTLGSQPFTLAAKEIRTVPLGDAFPEEPPTNLAITGSEQVRVSIAYRASVDQAASAHLAEQPNQGRTLWVYPGNWDLVFDGAAIVNVGSNDTDITLTVYDATGQLVQETEVAGNLAPGEKFLATFDSLFDRVPQGLVKFSATQNISAIFLKGSYPGQSPNFLFANQPFTDRDITQADFRWLPHITAPGGGFETEVLLINRGSESQTIQMVGYRTDGSIVGNRSETLAAGATLRLGQDEVFDGDEFSHMSTVGGASITVSVGYRAIADQAATAYVHESTAEENSVQIYLGEGDLVFDGMALVNVGAAPATVTATLLAGDGQELDTLTLESDLAPFAKKLAVFNSTFSSQGGVAVRVQSDQPFHAVFLRGTYVGAEPAYLYTNPAFSD
;
A
#
# COMPACT_ATOMS: atom_id res chain seq x y z
N MET A 1 -15.57 -2.53 7.43
CA MET A 1 -14.77 -3.73 7.82
C MET A 1 -13.63 -3.84 6.81
N PRO A 2 -12.39 -4.25 7.13
CA PRO A 2 -11.35 -4.30 6.10
C PRO A 2 -11.61 -5.46 5.12
N VAL A 3 -11.62 -5.11 3.83
CA VAL A 3 -11.88 -5.97 2.67
C VAL A 3 -10.80 -7.07 2.57
N THR A 4 -11.21 -8.33 2.45
CA THR A 4 -10.29 -9.47 2.28
C THR A 4 -10.61 -10.18 0.97
N HIS A 5 -9.59 -10.33 0.13
CA HIS A 5 -9.61 -11.02 -1.16
C HIS A 5 -9.54 -12.54 -0.94
N LEU A 6 -10.35 -13.31 -1.67
CA LEU A 6 -10.39 -14.78 -1.61
C LEU A 6 -10.19 -15.33 -3.02
N GLU A 7 -9.12 -16.10 -3.24
CA GLU A 7 -8.89 -16.82 -4.50
C GLU A 7 -9.33 -18.29 -4.37
N SER A 8 -10.09 -18.79 -5.35
CA SER A 8 -10.21 -20.23 -5.56
C SER A 8 -10.34 -20.48 -7.07
N ASN A 9 -9.46 -21.32 -7.66
CA ASN A 9 -9.50 -21.77 -9.07
C ASN A 9 -10.09 -20.74 -10.07
N ASP A 10 -9.29 -19.78 -10.53
CA ASP A 10 -9.64 -18.68 -11.47
C ASP A 10 -10.81 -17.75 -11.05
N ARG A 11 -11.37 -17.95 -9.85
CA ARG A 11 -12.50 -17.17 -9.34
C ARG A 11 -12.02 -16.25 -8.23
N VAL A 12 -11.98 -14.96 -8.55
CA VAL A 12 -11.74 -13.89 -7.59
C VAL A 12 -13.05 -13.55 -6.89
N ILE A 13 -13.06 -13.65 -5.56
CA ILE A 13 -14.14 -13.14 -4.72
C ILE A 13 -13.63 -11.88 -4.03
N ASP A 14 -14.16 -10.74 -4.46
CA ASP A 14 -13.92 -9.44 -3.82
C ASP A 14 -15.13 -9.03 -2.98
N ILE A 15 -14.88 -8.31 -1.88
CA ILE A 15 -15.94 -7.73 -1.05
C ILE A 15 -15.94 -6.22 -1.29
N LEU A 16 -17.08 -5.70 -1.73
CA LEU A 16 -17.28 -4.27 -1.99
C LEU A 16 -18.29 -3.67 -1.01
N GLU A 17 -18.19 -2.36 -0.79
CA GLU A 17 -19.28 -1.58 -0.21
C GLU A 17 -20.48 -1.60 -1.17
N VAL A 18 -21.69 -1.65 -0.62
CA VAL A 18 -22.92 -1.81 -1.42
C VAL A 18 -23.07 -0.67 -2.44
N GLY A 19 -22.71 0.55 -2.04
CA GLY A 19 -22.76 1.75 -2.87
C GLY A 19 -21.86 1.71 -4.11
N ASP A 20 -20.80 0.89 -4.10
CA ASP A 20 -19.85 0.76 -5.20
C ASP A 20 -20.29 -0.25 -6.25
N THR A 21 -21.37 -0.99 -5.99
CA THR A 21 -21.92 -1.96 -6.94
C THR A 21 -22.96 -1.31 -7.87
N PRO A 22 -23.13 -1.81 -9.12
CA PRO A 22 -24.11 -1.27 -10.06
C PRO A 22 -25.56 -1.26 -9.55
N ARG A 23 -25.89 -2.15 -8.59
CA ARG A 23 -27.25 -2.34 -8.07
C ARG A 23 -27.39 -2.11 -6.56
N GLY A 24 -26.42 -1.46 -5.92
CA GLY A 24 -26.45 -1.24 -4.47
C GLY A 24 -27.76 -0.64 -3.94
N ALA A 25 -28.33 0.34 -4.67
CA ALA A 25 -29.58 1.00 -4.30
C ALA A 25 -30.80 0.07 -4.25
N SER A 26 -30.76 -1.11 -4.90
CA SER A 26 -31.83 -2.10 -4.87
C SER A 26 -31.82 -2.98 -3.60
N PHE A 27 -30.76 -2.90 -2.80
CA PHE A 27 -30.56 -3.71 -1.60
C PHE A 27 -30.37 -2.82 -0.36
N PRO A 28 -31.39 -2.02 0.03
CA PRO A 28 -31.25 -1.00 1.07
C PRO A 28 -30.95 -1.53 2.47
N GLY A 29 -31.13 -2.84 2.70
CA GLY A 29 -30.76 -3.49 3.95
C GLY A 29 -29.36 -4.10 3.95
N ALA A 30 -28.70 -4.23 2.80
CA ALA A 30 -27.36 -4.78 2.73
C ALA A 30 -26.31 -3.72 3.12
N ASN A 31 -25.21 -4.19 3.71
CA ASN A 31 -24.03 -3.38 4.03
C ASN A 31 -22.73 -3.91 3.39
N ALA A 32 -22.78 -5.04 2.69
CA ALA A 32 -21.68 -5.54 1.88
C ALA A 32 -22.18 -6.28 0.62
N ALA A 33 -21.33 -6.34 -0.39
CA ALA A 33 -21.56 -7.12 -1.60
C ALA A 33 -20.35 -7.98 -1.96
N PHE A 34 -20.57 -9.25 -2.22
CA PHE A 34 -19.55 -10.19 -2.70
C PHE A 34 -19.62 -10.23 -4.22
N VAL A 35 -18.54 -9.85 -4.87
CA VAL A 35 -18.39 -9.90 -6.31
C VAL A 35 -17.86 -11.26 -6.70
N THR A 36 -18.38 -11.78 -7.79
CA THR A 36 -17.92 -13.03 -8.35
C THR A 36 -17.85 -12.89 -9.85
N THR A 37 -16.63 -12.98 -10.38
CA THR A 37 -16.37 -12.89 -11.81
C THR A 37 -15.97 -14.27 -12.32
N GLU A 38 -16.73 -14.80 -13.26
CA GLU A 38 -16.44 -16.07 -13.93
C GLU A 38 -16.64 -15.89 -15.44
N ALA A 39 -15.54 -15.90 -16.20
CA ALA A 39 -15.50 -15.57 -17.62
C ALA A 39 -16.19 -14.22 -17.93
N ASP A 40 -17.36 -14.25 -18.57
CA ASP A 40 -18.15 -13.07 -18.97
C ASP A 40 -19.32 -12.76 -18.02
N VAL A 41 -19.41 -13.46 -16.89
CA VAL A 41 -20.48 -13.28 -15.89
C VAL A 41 -19.91 -12.59 -14.67
N THR A 42 -20.43 -11.41 -14.35
CA THR A 42 -20.22 -10.74 -13.07
C THR A 42 -21.49 -10.82 -12.24
N GLY A 43 -21.38 -11.48 -11.09
CA GLY A 43 -22.43 -11.57 -10.08
C GLY A 43 -22.06 -10.78 -8.82
N TYR A 44 -23.07 -10.22 -8.17
CA TYR A 44 -23.00 -9.51 -6.90
C TYR A 44 -23.98 -10.15 -5.93
N THR A 45 -23.50 -10.62 -4.79
CA THR A 45 -24.34 -11.19 -3.75
C THR A 45 -24.35 -10.25 -2.55
N TYR A 46 -25.53 -9.81 -2.14
CA TYR A 46 -25.70 -8.74 -1.16
C TYR A 46 -26.02 -9.30 0.22
N TYR A 47 -25.34 -8.77 1.24
CA TYR A 47 -25.47 -9.21 2.62
C TYR A 47 -25.57 -8.03 3.58
N ASP A 48 -26.23 -8.25 4.72
CA ASP A 48 -26.07 -7.43 5.92
C ASP A 48 -25.23 -8.22 6.91
N MET A 49 -24.00 -7.76 7.12
CA MET A 49 -23.06 -8.38 8.03
C MET A 49 -22.96 -7.53 9.29
N THR A 50 -23.37 -8.08 10.41
CA THR A 50 -23.32 -7.43 11.72
C THR A 50 -22.55 -8.29 12.71
N ALA A 51 -22.26 -7.75 13.89
CA ALA A 51 -21.68 -8.56 14.98
C ALA A 51 -22.61 -9.68 15.45
N SER A 52 -23.91 -9.60 15.17
CA SER A 52 -24.93 -10.59 15.54
C SER A 52 -25.23 -11.62 14.46
N GLY A 53 -24.80 -11.43 13.21
CA GLY A 53 -25.10 -12.40 12.17
C GLY A 53 -24.84 -11.92 10.75
N ILE A 54 -25.19 -12.77 9.80
CA ILE A 54 -25.15 -12.50 8.37
C ILE A 54 -26.54 -12.77 7.79
N ASP A 55 -27.18 -11.75 7.26
CA ASP A 55 -28.42 -11.86 6.51
C ASP A 55 -28.14 -11.79 5.00
N TYR A 56 -28.68 -12.74 4.24
CA TYR A 56 -28.65 -12.73 2.78
C TYR A 56 -29.78 -11.84 2.23
N TRP A 57 -29.42 -10.75 1.54
CA TRP A 57 -30.38 -9.78 1.00
C TRP A 57 -30.74 -10.01 -0.47
N GLY A 58 -29.92 -10.75 -1.20
CA GLY A 58 -30.24 -11.15 -2.56
C GLY A 58 -29.03 -11.13 -3.50
N VAL A 59 -29.31 -11.15 -4.80
CA VAL A 59 -28.29 -11.28 -5.84
C VAL A 59 -28.62 -10.40 -7.04
N SER A 60 -27.59 -9.83 -7.65
CA SER A 60 -27.65 -9.26 -8.99
C SER A 60 -26.60 -9.92 -9.88
N ALA A 61 -26.98 -10.38 -11.07
CA ALA A 61 -26.03 -10.98 -12.01
C ALA A 61 -26.40 -10.65 -13.46
N LEU A 62 -25.40 -10.55 -14.31
CA LEU A 62 -25.59 -10.46 -15.77
C LEU A 62 -25.31 -11.83 -16.38
N GLN A 63 -26.34 -12.46 -16.92
CA GLN A 63 -26.24 -13.75 -17.62
C GLN A 63 -26.74 -13.59 -19.05
N ASP A 64 -25.89 -13.85 -20.04
CA ASP A 64 -26.20 -13.71 -21.46
C ASP A 64 -26.74 -12.31 -21.84
N GLY A 65 -26.21 -11.27 -21.19
CA GLY A 65 -26.66 -9.88 -21.35
C GLY A 65 -28.06 -9.60 -20.81
N GLN A 66 -28.70 -10.57 -20.15
CA GLN A 66 -29.91 -10.39 -19.36
C GLN A 66 -29.55 -10.19 -17.90
N GLU A 67 -30.22 -9.24 -17.28
CA GLU A 67 -30.00 -8.95 -15.88
C GLU A 67 -30.96 -9.75 -15.00
N LEU A 68 -30.40 -10.40 -13.99
CA LEU A 68 -31.12 -10.99 -12.88
C LEU A 68 -30.95 -10.05 -11.67
N VAL A 69 -32.06 -9.63 -11.06
CA VAL A 69 -32.06 -8.95 -9.76
C VAL A 69 -33.09 -9.63 -8.87
N SER A 70 -32.63 -10.28 -7.82
CA SER A 70 -33.47 -10.92 -6.80
C SER A 70 -33.20 -10.28 -5.46
N VAL A 71 -34.23 -9.70 -4.86
CA VAL A 71 -34.17 -9.03 -3.56
C VAL A 71 -35.06 -9.78 -2.57
N ASN A 72 -34.54 -10.10 -1.39
CA ASN A 72 -35.32 -10.68 -0.30
C ASN A 72 -36.00 -9.55 0.49
N ASP A 73 -37.30 -9.68 0.74
CA ASP A 73 -38.13 -8.61 1.34
C ASP A 73 -37.70 -8.22 2.77
N ASN A 74 -37.13 -9.17 3.52
CA ASN A 74 -36.83 -9.05 4.94
C ASN A 74 -35.42 -9.48 5.34
N GLY A 75 -34.53 -9.72 4.37
CA GLY A 75 -33.28 -10.42 4.59
C GLY A 75 -33.51 -11.89 4.99
N ALA A 76 -32.55 -12.76 4.68
CA ALA A 76 -32.63 -14.18 5.02
C ALA A 76 -31.43 -14.56 5.91
N LEU A 77 -31.65 -14.67 7.22
CA LEU A 77 -30.62 -15.04 8.20
C LEU A 77 -29.91 -16.33 7.78
N LEU A 78 -28.64 -16.18 7.43
CA LEU A 78 -27.76 -17.25 6.99
C LEU A 78 -26.99 -17.82 8.19
N LEU A 79 -26.43 -16.93 9.02
CA LEU A 79 -25.63 -17.28 10.20
C LEU A 79 -25.99 -16.36 11.37
N ASP A 80 -26.13 -16.95 12.56
CA ASP A 80 -26.40 -16.25 13.82
C ASP A 80 -25.13 -16.31 14.69
N PHE A 81 -24.65 -15.15 15.13
CA PHE A 81 -23.42 -15.00 15.92
C PHE A 81 -23.74 -14.66 17.38
N PRO A 82 -22.97 -15.22 18.34
CA PRO A 82 -21.82 -16.11 18.17
C PRO A 82 -22.22 -17.54 17.79
N LEU A 83 -21.43 -18.17 16.91
CA LEU A 83 -21.60 -19.59 16.60
C LEU A 83 -21.16 -20.44 17.80
N SER A 84 -21.98 -21.42 18.18
CA SER A 84 -21.66 -22.39 19.22
C SER A 84 -22.10 -23.78 18.79
N TYR A 85 -21.41 -24.82 19.25
CA TYR A 85 -21.77 -26.20 18.92
C TYR A 85 -23.21 -26.50 19.37
N GLN A 86 -24.00 -27.11 18.47
CA GLN A 86 -25.45 -27.36 18.59
C GLN A 86 -26.34 -26.11 18.53
N SER A 87 -25.82 -24.93 18.19
CA SER A 87 -26.69 -23.79 17.88
C SER A 87 -27.52 -24.07 16.62
N THR A 88 -28.77 -23.59 16.64
CA THR A 88 -29.71 -23.71 15.53
C THR A 88 -30.35 -22.35 15.26
N SER A 89 -30.42 -21.94 14.00
CA SER A 89 -31.21 -20.78 13.57
C SER A 89 -32.10 -21.16 12.39
N GLN A 90 -33.24 -20.48 12.27
CA GLN A 90 -34.17 -20.66 11.16
C GLN A 90 -34.74 -19.31 10.73
N SER A 91 -34.82 -19.09 9.43
CA SER A 91 -35.45 -17.91 8.84
C SER A 91 -36.34 -18.30 7.65
N THR A 92 -37.40 -17.52 7.43
CA THR A 92 -38.25 -17.58 6.25
C THR A 92 -38.08 -16.30 5.45
N TYR A 93 -38.04 -16.41 4.13
CA TYR A 93 -37.89 -15.26 3.25
C TYR A 93 -38.80 -15.36 2.04
N THR A 94 -39.14 -14.19 1.49
CA THR A 94 -39.82 -14.04 0.20
C THR A 94 -38.99 -13.15 -0.70
N SER A 95 -38.99 -13.44 -1.99
CA SER A 95 -38.33 -12.63 -3.01
C SER A 95 -39.15 -12.59 -4.28
N THR A 96 -39.10 -11.48 -4.99
CA THR A 96 -39.52 -11.40 -6.38
C THR A 96 -38.32 -11.06 -7.25
N PHE A 97 -38.24 -11.68 -8.41
CA PHE A 97 -37.21 -11.37 -9.40
C PHE A 97 -37.75 -11.56 -10.81
N ASP A 98 -37.28 -10.73 -11.73
CA ASP A 98 -37.58 -10.86 -13.13
C ASP A 98 -36.36 -11.48 -13.82
N PHE A 99 -36.58 -12.53 -14.61
CA PHE A 99 -35.55 -13.13 -15.45
C PHE A 99 -36.08 -13.24 -16.88
N SER A 100 -35.41 -12.59 -17.83
CA SER A 100 -35.86 -12.55 -19.24
C SER A 100 -37.31 -12.05 -19.41
N GLY A 101 -37.72 -11.07 -18.60
CA GLY A 101 -39.07 -10.48 -18.63
C GLY A 101 -40.17 -11.36 -18.02
N ILE A 102 -39.80 -12.47 -17.38
CA ILE A 102 -40.71 -13.37 -16.68
C ILE A 102 -40.57 -13.12 -15.18
N SER A 103 -41.66 -12.68 -14.55
CA SER A 103 -41.69 -12.45 -13.12
C SER A 103 -41.83 -13.76 -12.36
N THR A 104 -40.91 -13.96 -11.42
CA THR A 104 -40.81 -15.15 -10.58
C THR A 104 -40.97 -14.74 -9.12
N ARG A 105 -41.81 -15.48 -8.41
CA ARG A 105 -41.97 -15.33 -6.95
C ARG A 105 -41.31 -16.50 -6.24
N ARG A 106 -40.41 -16.21 -5.32
CA ARG A 106 -39.71 -17.17 -4.48
C ARG A 106 -40.21 -17.08 -3.04
N GLU A 107 -40.49 -18.24 -2.44
CA GLU A 107 -40.76 -18.37 -1.01
C GLU A 107 -39.86 -19.48 -0.46
N GLY A 108 -39.18 -19.24 0.66
CA GLY A 108 -38.21 -20.19 1.17
C GLY A 108 -37.93 -20.13 2.66
N THR A 109 -37.15 -21.11 3.09
CA THR A 109 -36.62 -21.27 4.45
C THR A 109 -35.12 -21.48 4.40
N ILE A 110 -34.40 -20.95 5.39
CA ILE A 110 -33.00 -21.25 5.67
C ILE A 110 -32.94 -21.78 7.10
N GLU A 111 -32.34 -22.96 7.28
CA GLU A 111 -32.06 -23.55 8.59
C GLU A 111 -30.56 -23.79 8.72
N SER A 112 -29.93 -23.28 9.76
CA SER A 112 -28.50 -23.45 10.03
C SER A 112 -28.29 -24.18 11.35
N VAL A 113 -27.45 -25.22 11.35
CA VAL A 113 -27.13 -26.05 12.52
C VAL A 113 -25.62 -26.22 12.64
N SER A 114 -25.05 -25.81 13.78
CA SER A 114 -23.64 -26.04 14.12
C SER A 114 -23.45 -27.49 14.60
N ASP A 115 -23.39 -28.45 13.68
CA ASP A 115 -23.62 -29.87 13.96
C ASP A 115 -22.36 -30.72 14.17
N ALA A 116 -21.16 -30.19 13.94
CA ALA A 116 -19.89 -30.87 14.23
C ALA A 116 -18.80 -29.91 14.72
N TYR A 117 -17.87 -30.41 15.53
CA TYR A 117 -16.67 -29.70 15.98
C TYR A 117 -15.47 -30.66 16.01
N GLY A 118 -14.28 -30.23 15.58
CA GLY A 118 -13.08 -31.06 15.61
C GLY A 118 -11.92 -30.55 14.76
N THR A 119 -11.15 -31.48 14.19
CA THR A 119 -10.05 -31.19 13.27
C THR A 119 -10.52 -31.42 11.83
N LEU A 120 -10.24 -30.48 10.93
CA LEU A 120 -10.49 -30.61 9.50
C LEU A 120 -9.15 -30.75 8.77
N THR A 121 -9.02 -31.78 7.94
CA THR A 121 -7.88 -31.93 7.02
C THR A 121 -8.38 -31.78 5.59
N VAL A 122 -7.82 -30.83 4.84
CA VAL A 122 -8.15 -30.56 3.43
C VAL A 122 -6.85 -30.58 2.63
N GLY A 123 -6.68 -31.56 1.75
CA GLY A 123 -5.41 -31.76 1.06
C GLY A 123 -4.27 -32.04 2.06
N GLU A 124 -3.24 -31.19 2.03
CA GLU A 124 -2.08 -31.26 2.94
C GLU A 124 -2.27 -30.40 4.21
N GLU A 125 -3.29 -29.54 4.25
CA GLU A 125 -3.54 -28.62 5.34
C GLU A 125 -4.38 -29.24 6.45
N THR A 126 -4.09 -28.86 7.71
CA THR A 126 -4.82 -29.31 8.89
C THR A 126 -5.23 -28.13 9.75
N PHE A 127 -6.54 -27.97 9.92
CA PHE A 127 -7.16 -26.93 10.74
C PHE A 127 -7.66 -27.56 12.06
N SER A 128 -7.14 -27.09 13.18
CA SER A 128 -7.65 -27.45 14.51
C SER A 128 -8.84 -26.57 14.93
N ASN A 129 -9.65 -27.04 15.88
CA ASN A 129 -10.77 -26.29 16.49
C ASN A 129 -11.79 -25.78 15.46
N VAL A 130 -12.15 -26.62 14.50
CA VAL A 130 -13.07 -26.27 13.42
C VAL A 130 -14.51 -26.62 13.81
N LEU A 131 -15.40 -25.62 13.75
CA LEU A 131 -16.84 -25.78 13.87
C LEU A 131 -17.46 -25.91 12.47
N ARG A 132 -18.24 -26.98 12.24
CA ARG A 132 -19.03 -27.13 11.01
C ARG A 132 -20.43 -26.58 11.23
N VAL A 133 -20.86 -25.71 10.33
CA VAL A 133 -22.24 -25.22 10.22
C VAL A 133 -22.85 -25.83 8.97
N LYS A 134 -23.92 -26.61 9.15
CA LYS A 134 -24.75 -27.13 8.08
C LYS A 134 -25.92 -26.16 7.85
N THR A 135 -26.03 -25.60 6.65
CA THR A 135 -27.15 -24.76 6.26
C THR A 135 -28.00 -25.48 5.21
N THR A 136 -29.31 -25.55 5.44
CA THR A 136 -30.29 -26.10 4.51
C THR A 136 -31.23 -24.99 4.07
N GLN A 137 -31.16 -24.62 2.79
CA GLN A 137 -32.04 -23.64 2.18
C GLN A 137 -33.01 -24.35 1.24
N ALA A 138 -34.30 -24.31 1.56
CA ALA A 138 -35.35 -24.89 0.74
C ALA A 138 -36.28 -23.77 0.25
N HIS A 139 -36.53 -23.68 -1.05
CA HIS A 139 -37.43 -22.68 -1.62
C HIS A 139 -38.21 -23.18 -2.83
N THR A 140 -39.34 -22.52 -3.08
CA THR A 140 -40.18 -22.74 -4.25
C THR A 140 -40.22 -21.47 -5.08
N ASP A 141 -39.84 -21.60 -6.35
CA ASP A 141 -40.01 -20.57 -7.38
C ASP A 141 -41.31 -20.82 -8.12
N THR A 142 -42.18 -19.82 -8.18
CA THR A 142 -43.45 -19.85 -8.91
C THR A 142 -43.38 -18.86 -10.06
N VAL A 143 -43.63 -19.37 -11.26
CA VAL A 143 -43.59 -18.62 -12.52
C VAL A 143 -44.94 -18.72 -13.21
N GLU A 144 -45.50 -17.60 -13.64
CA GLU A 144 -46.74 -17.57 -14.43
C GLU A 144 -46.44 -17.38 -15.92
N VAL A 145 -46.61 -18.43 -16.72
CA VAL A 145 -46.41 -18.37 -18.18
C VAL A 145 -47.75 -18.57 -18.87
N SER A 146 -48.28 -17.49 -19.47
CA SER A 146 -49.56 -17.53 -20.20
C SER A 146 -50.75 -18.01 -19.34
N GLY A 147 -50.76 -17.66 -18.05
CA GLY A 147 -51.80 -18.04 -17.09
C GLY A 147 -51.71 -19.49 -16.57
N VAL A 148 -50.59 -20.16 -16.83
CA VAL A 148 -50.26 -21.46 -16.23
C VAL A 148 -49.12 -21.25 -15.24
N SER A 149 -49.35 -21.66 -13.99
CA SER A 149 -48.37 -21.65 -12.93
C SER A 149 -47.42 -22.84 -13.06
N VAL A 150 -46.12 -22.57 -13.11
CA VAL A 150 -45.05 -23.57 -13.08
C VAL A 150 -44.26 -23.36 -11.81
N THR A 151 -44.06 -24.44 -11.05
CA THR A 151 -43.25 -24.41 -9.82
C THR A 151 -41.95 -25.18 -9.98
N VAL A 152 -40.90 -24.65 -9.38
CA VAL A 152 -39.59 -25.30 -9.23
C VAL A 152 -39.24 -25.32 -7.76
N GLU A 153 -39.03 -26.51 -7.21
CA GLU A 153 -38.59 -26.70 -5.83
C GLU A 153 -37.08 -26.88 -5.82
N THR A 154 -36.38 -26.10 -5.00
CA THR A 154 -34.92 -26.15 -4.88
C THR A 154 -34.52 -26.32 -3.42
N GLU A 155 -33.64 -27.28 -3.17
CA GLU A 155 -32.97 -27.49 -1.88
C GLU A 155 -31.46 -27.33 -2.07
N VAL A 156 -30.85 -26.47 -1.26
CA VAL A 156 -29.41 -26.28 -1.17
C VAL A 156 -28.95 -26.68 0.23
N VAL A 157 -28.06 -27.67 0.32
CA VAL A 157 -27.43 -28.06 1.57
C VAL A 157 -25.96 -27.66 1.49
N SER A 158 -25.54 -26.72 2.32
CA SER A 158 -24.13 -26.33 2.46
C SER A 158 -23.56 -26.72 3.82
N TYR A 159 -22.27 -27.00 3.83
CA TYR A 159 -21.46 -27.29 5.00
C TYR A 159 -20.28 -26.33 4.99
N SER A 160 -20.31 -25.37 5.90
CA SER A 160 -19.26 -24.37 6.08
C SER A 160 -18.44 -24.70 7.31
N TYR A 161 -17.12 -24.66 7.20
CA TYR A 161 -16.20 -25.07 8.25
C TYR A 161 -15.43 -23.85 8.76
N PHE A 162 -15.67 -23.43 10.01
CA PHE A 162 -15.09 -22.24 10.62
C PHE A 162 -13.99 -22.61 11.60
N SER A 163 -12.81 -22.04 11.45
CA SER A 163 -11.69 -22.16 12.39
C SER A 163 -11.61 -20.90 13.25
N GLU A 164 -11.20 -21.00 14.51
CA GLU A 164 -10.96 -19.83 15.37
C GLU A 164 -9.89 -18.87 14.81
N ALA A 165 -8.99 -19.38 13.96
CA ALA A 165 -7.92 -18.59 13.34
C ALA A 165 -8.41 -17.69 12.19
N TYR A 166 -9.60 -17.96 11.63
CA TYR A 166 -10.09 -17.27 10.44
C TYR A 166 -11.49 -16.71 10.68
N ARG A 167 -11.76 -15.53 10.12
CA ARG A 167 -13.08 -14.90 10.24
C ARG A 167 -14.11 -15.40 9.21
N TYR A 168 -13.65 -16.17 8.23
CA TYR A 168 -14.43 -16.78 7.16
C TYR A 168 -14.30 -18.32 7.23
N PRO A 169 -15.23 -19.07 6.60
CA PRO A 169 -15.10 -20.51 6.58
C PRO A 169 -13.85 -20.90 5.78
N VAL A 170 -13.05 -21.83 6.31
CA VAL A 170 -11.83 -22.33 5.67
C VAL A 170 -12.13 -23.33 4.54
N TYR A 171 -13.31 -23.93 4.59
CA TYR A 171 -13.80 -24.85 3.57
C TYR A 171 -15.32 -24.75 3.49
N VAL A 172 -15.87 -24.85 2.28
CA VAL A 172 -17.31 -24.89 2.01
C VAL A 172 -17.60 -26.02 1.03
N TYR A 173 -18.56 -26.86 1.37
CA TYR A 173 -19.13 -27.88 0.49
C TYR A 173 -20.62 -27.62 0.31
N SER A 174 -21.14 -27.69 -0.90
CA SER A 174 -22.58 -27.54 -1.14
C SER A 174 -23.13 -28.56 -2.14
N GLU A 175 -24.37 -28.97 -1.89
CA GLU A 175 -25.18 -29.79 -2.79
C GLU A 175 -26.45 -29.02 -3.12
N VAL A 176 -26.80 -28.96 -4.41
CA VAL A 176 -28.02 -28.33 -4.90
C VAL A 176 -28.88 -29.42 -5.54
N THR A 177 -30.12 -29.55 -5.10
CA THR A 177 -31.15 -30.41 -5.72
C THR A 177 -32.28 -29.51 -6.20
N ALA A 178 -32.62 -29.57 -7.49
CA ALA A 178 -33.76 -28.86 -8.06
C ALA A 178 -34.74 -29.87 -8.68
N ILE A 179 -36.03 -29.67 -8.42
CA ILE A 179 -37.13 -30.47 -8.98
C ILE A 179 -38.06 -29.54 -9.76
N ALA A 180 -38.03 -29.66 -11.08
CA ALA A 180 -38.89 -28.92 -11.99
C ALA A 180 -39.82 -29.89 -12.72
N SER A 181 -41.14 -29.77 -12.53
CA SER A 181 -42.13 -30.65 -13.18
C SER A 181 -41.85 -32.16 -13.01
N GLY A 182 -41.35 -32.56 -11.83
CA GLY A 182 -40.99 -33.95 -11.52
C GLY A 182 -39.64 -34.42 -12.06
N VAL A 183 -38.90 -33.58 -12.78
CA VAL A 183 -37.52 -33.84 -13.21
C VAL A 183 -36.57 -33.34 -12.14
N ARG A 184 -35.69 -34.23 -11.63
CA ARG A 184 -34.69 -33.94 -10.60
C ARG A 184 -33.33 -33.68 -11.24
N THR A 185 -32.70 -32.57 -10.84
CA THR A 185 -31.32 -32.21 -11.19
C THR A 185 -30.51 -32.04 -9.92
N GLU A 186 -29.24 -32.47 -9.94
CA GLU A 186 -28.31 -32.36 -8.82
C GLU A 186 -27.00 -31.72 -9.27
N ALA A 187 -26.45 -30.84 -8.44
CA ALA A 187 -25.12 -30.27 -8.59
C ALA A 187 -24.39 -30.30 -7.25
N LYS A 188 -23.06 -30.45 -7.29
CA LYS A 188 -22.20 -30.47 -6.10
C LYS A 188 -21.03 -29.56 -6.33
N ASN A 189 -20.75 -28.69 -5.36
CA ASN A 189 -19.63 -27.76 -5.40
C ASN A 189 -18.81 -27.88 -4.12
N ALA A 190 -17.50 -27.69 -4.24
CA ALA A 190 -16.59 -27.65 -3.11
C ALA A 190 -15.59 -26.51 -3.33
N TYR A 191 -15.39 -25.69 -2.31
CA TYR A 191 -14.47 -24.57 -2.32
C TYR A 191 -13.57 -24.67 -1.09
N VAL A 192 -12.27 -24.64 -1.33
CA VAL A 192 -11.29 -24.37 -0.27
C VAL A 192 -11.08 -22.86 -0.31
N LEU A 193 -11.38 -22.19 0.80
CA LEU A 193 -11.31 -20.73 0.92
C LEU A 193 -10.00 -20.28 1.57
N VAL A 194 -9.13 -21.25 1.88
CA VAL A 194 -7.75 -21.02 2.29
C VAL A 194 -6.86 -21.46 1.13
N THR A 195 -6.39 -20.50 0.35
CA THR A 195 -5.15 -20.64 -0.43
C THR A 195 -4.12 -19.58 -0.02
N GLY A 196 -4.37 -18.86 1.07
CA GLY A 196 -3.39 -17.99 1.70
C GLY A 196 -3.41 -18.28 3.19
N ASP A 197 -2.25 -18.65 3.73
CA ASP A 197 -2.01 -18.72 5.16
C ASP A 197 -2.62 -17.51 5.88
N GLY A 198 -3.05 -17.71 7.12
CA GLY A 198 -3.54 -16.62 7.96
C GLY A 198 -2.46 -15.55 8.13
N GLY A 199 -2.62 -14.46 7.40
CA GLY A 199 -1.58 -13.44 7.19
C GLY A 199 -1.24 -13.44 5.71
N SER A 200 -1.63 -12.39 5.01
CA SER A 200 -1.47 -12.20 3.57
C SER A 200 0.00 -12.20 3.12
N ALA A 201 0.70 -13.32 3.24
CA ALA A 201 1.76 -13.72 2.33
C ALA A 201 1.11 -14.04 0.98
N VAL A 202 0.57 -12.99 0.34
CA VAL A 202 0.94 -12.79 -1.04
C VAL A 202 2.45 -12.95 -1.01
N MET A 203 2.99 -13.94 -1.71
CA MET A 203 4.38 -13.89 -2.14
C MET A 203 4.50 -12.56 -2.85
N ALA A 204 4.81 -11.51 -2.09
CA ALA A 204 4.84 -10.15 -2.57
C ALA A 204 6.08 -10.15 -3.42
N ASN A 205 5.89 -10.54 -4.68
CA ASN A 205 6.86 -10.39 -5.74
C ASN A 205 7.12 -8.89 -5.78
N ARG A 206 8.07 -8.47 -4.96
CA ARG A 206 8.47 -7.08 -4.87
C ARG A 206 9.42 -6.89 -6.01
N TYR A 207 8.91 -6.28 -7.07
CA TYR A 207 9.74 -5.96 -8.21
C TYR A 207 10.57 -4.73 -7.90
N VAL A 208 11.88 -4.89 -7.86
CA VAL A 208 12.82 -3.77 -7.76
C VAL A 208 13.35 -3.48 -9.16
N PRO A 209 12.94 -2.35 -9.79
CA PRO A 209 13.47 -1.95 -11.09
C PRO A 209 14.95 -1.62 -10.96
N HIS A 210 15.78 -2.16 -11.85
CA HIS A 210 17.21 -1.85 -11.92
C HIS A 210 17.53 -1.11 -13.23
N VAL A 211 18.49 -0.19 -13.22
CA VAL A 211 18.68 0.73 -14.36
C VAL A 211 19.99 0.52 -15.12
N THR A 212 20.98 -0.21 -14.57
CA THR A 212 22.33 -0.18 -15.15
C THR A 212 22.78 -1.52 -15.73
N ARG A 213 23.24 -1.49 -16.98
CA ARG A 213 24.05 -2.57 -17.55
C ARG A 213 25.50 -2.46 -17.03
N PRO A 214 26.25 -3.56 -16.89
CA PRO A 214 27.64 -3.53 -16.44
C PRO A 214 28.47 -2.63 -17.36
N GLY A 215 29.30 -1.77 -16.77
CA GLY A 215 30.17 -0.83 -17.51
C GLY A 215 29.55 0.53 -17.85
N GLN A 216 28.31 0.81 -17.43
CA GLN A 216 27.63 2.10 -17.61
C GLN A 216 27.80 3.06 -16.41
N GLY A 217 28.86 2.89 -15.61
CA GLY A 217 29.21 3.85 -14.55
C GLY A 217 28.65 3.59 -13.16
N PHE A 218 27.95 2.47 -12.93
CA PHE A 218 27.51 2.06 -11.59
C PHE A 218 27.68 0.56 -11.34
N GLU A 219 28.22 0.22 -10.16
CA GLU A 219 28.09 -1.07 -9.51
C GLU A 219 26.80 -1.09 -8.69
N SER A 220 26.21 -2.26 -8.46
CA SER A 220 24.97 -2.36 -7.71
C SER A 220 25.02 -3.51 -6.72
N SER A 221 24.39 -3.32 -5.57
CA SER A 221 24.33 -4.30 -4.51
C SER A 221 22.90 -4.44 -4.01
N LEU A 222 22.46 -5.67 -3.79
CA LEU A 222 21.26 -6.00 -3.03
C LEU A 222 21.54 -5.77 -1.56
N ILE A 223 20.59 -5.16 -0.87
CA ILE A 223 20.55 -5.11 0.59
C ILE A 223 19.35 -5.92 1.01
N LEU A 224 19.59 -7.08 1.61
CA LEU A 224 18.57 -7.94 2.21
C LEU A 224 18.51 -7.64 3.70
N ASN A 225 17.33 -7.33 4.23
CA ASN A 225 17.13 -6.98 5.63
C ASN A 225 16.02 -7.86 6.22
N ASN A 226 16.40 -8.88 6.99
CA ASN A 226 15.45 -9.69 7.72
C ASN A 226 14.94 -8.91 8.94
N GLN A 227 13.67 -8.52 8.92
CA GLN A 227 13.02 -7.82 10.03
C GLN A 227 12.46 -8.78 11.09
N GLY A 228 12.42 -10.08 10.82
CA GLY A 228 11.88 -11.10 11.71
C GLY A 228 12.80 -11.42 12.90
N ASP A 229 12.20 -12.00 13.94
CA ASP A 229 12.90 -12.57 15.10
C ASP A 229 13.35 -14.02 14.86
N ALA A 230 13.09 -14.55 13.66
CA ALA A 230 13.45 -15.89 13.23
C ALA A 230 14.41 -15.84 12.03
N THR A 231 15.03 -16.98 11.75
CA THR A 231 15.77 -17.16 10.49
C THR A 231 14.77 -17.27 9.35
N GLU A 232 14.99 -16.51 8.28
CA GLU A 232 14.12 -16.47 7.11
C GLU A 232 14.84 -17.03 5.88
N GLU A 233 14.10 -17.74 5.03
CA GLU A 233 14.57 -18.18 3.72
C GLU A 233 13.86 -17.34 2.65
N VAL A 234 14.65 -16.73 1.76
CA VAL A 234 14.14 -15.98 0.62
C VAL A 234 14.79 -16.41 -0.67
N GLU A 235 14.07 -16.23 -1.76
CA GLU A 235 14.57 -16.48 -3.11
C GLU A 235 14.43 -15.20 -3.94
N ILE A 236 15.55 -14.76 -4.53
CA ILE A 236 15.62 -13.59 -5.41
C ILE A 236 15.62 -14.08 -6.86
N VAL A 237 14.60 -13.71 -7.63
CA VAL A 237 14.47 -14.04 -9.04
C VAL A 237 14.92 -12.85 -9.88
N GLY A 238 15.92 -13.04 -10.74
CA GLY A 238 16.36 -12.01 -11.67
C GLY A 238 15.59 -12.06 -12.98
N PHE A 239 15.33 -10.90 -13.59
CA PHE A 239 14.69 -10.77 -14.89
C PHE A 239 15.54 -9.90 -15.81
N ASP A 240 15.51 -10.18 -17.11
CA ASP A 240 16.01 -9.33 -18.21
C ASP A 240 14.88 -9.12 -19.23
N ASN A 241 14.20 -7.97 -19.16
CA ASN A 241 13.06 -7.62 -20.00
C ASN A 241 12.00 -8.75 -20.09
N GLY A 242 11.47 -9.15 -18.93
CA GLY A 242 10.47 -10.23 -18.83
C GLY A 242 11.03 -11.66 -18.89
N ARG A 243 12.27 -11.87 -19.35
CA ARG A 243 12.91 -13.19 -19.32
C ARG A 243 13.56 -13.44 -17.95
N THR A 244 13.21 -14.54 -17.29
CA THR A 244 13.87 -14.95 -16.03
C THR A 244 15.34 -15.34 -16.27
N LEU A 245 16.24 -14.80 -15.44
CA LEU A 245 17.69 -15.10 -15.39
C LEU A 245 18.03 -16.25 -14.44
N GLY A 246 17.02 -16.79 -13.75
CA GLY A 246 17.16 -17.77 -12.68
C GLY A 246 16.86 -17.15 -11.32
N SER A 247 17.04 -17.96 -10.28
CA SER A 247 16.76 -17.58 -8.90
C SER A 247 17.94 -17.89 -7.98
N GLN A 248 18.09 -17.09 -6.93
CA GLN A 248 19.16 -17.22 -5.93
C GLN A 248 18.55 -17.32 -4.52
N PRO A 249 18.76 -18.45 -3.81
CA PRO A 249 18.29 -18.59 -2.45
C PRO A 249 19.22 -17.88 -1.45
N PHE A 250 18.65 -17.26 -0.43
CA PHE A 250 19.36 -16.70 0.71
C PHE A 250 18.68 -17.13 2.02
N THR A 251 19.48 -17.60 2.97
CA THR A 251 19.06 -17.77 4.36
C THR A 251 19.60 -16.60 5.18
N LEU A 252 18.73 -15.87 5.86
CA LEU A 252 19.06 -14.70 6.67
C LEU A 252 18.74 -15.00 8.14
N ALA A 253 19.72 -14.84 9.03
CA ALA A 253 19.48 -14.96 10.47
C ALA A 253 18.49 -13.87 10.94
N ALA A 254 17.90 -14.05 12.12
CA ALA A 254 17.02 -13.06 12.73
C ALA A 254 17.72 -11.70 12.80
N LYS A 255 17.06 -10.64 12.33
CA LYS A 255 17.60 -9.26 12.26
C LYS A 255 18.86 -9.08 11.38
N GLU A 256 19.24 -10.07 10.57
CA GLU A 256 20.42 -9.96 9.70
C GLU A 256 20.19 -8.95 8.56
N ILE A 257 21.19 -8.09 8.33
CA ILE A 257 21.30 -7.29 7.12
C ILE A 257 22.46 -7.82 6.29
N ARG A 258 22.20 -8.19 5.04
CA ARG A 258 23.19 -8.71 4.11
C ARG A 258 23.26 -7.87 2.84
N THR A 259 24.45 -7.37 2.56
CA THR A 259 24.76 -6.72 1.27
C THR A 259 25.35 -7.75 0.31
N VAL A 260 24.77 -7.88 -0.89
CA VAL A 260 25.20 -8.83 -1.92
C VAL A 260 25.42 -8.07 -3.24
N PRO A 261 26.65 -7.99 -3.77
CA PRO A 261 26.87 -7.43 -5.10
C PRO A 261 26.01 -8.13 -6.15
N LEU A 262 25.33 -7.38 -7.01
CA LEU A 262 24.41 -7.95 -8.01
C LEU A 262 25.13 -8.87 -9.00
N GLY A 263 26.39 -8.56 -9.32
CA GLY A 263 27.24 -9.42 -10.15
C GLY A 263 27.61 -10.75 -9.50
N ASP A 264 27.54 -10.85 -8.16
CA ASP A 264 27.77 -12.12 -7.45
C ASP A 264 26.49 -12.97 -7.44
N ALA A 265 25.32 -12.34 -7.28
CA ALA A 265 24.03 -13.01 -7.34
C ALA A 265 23.68 -13.47 -8.78
N PHE A 266 24.03 -12.67 -9.80
CA PHE A 266 23.71 -12.95 -11.20
C PHE A 266 24.96 -12.75 -12.08
N PRO A 267 25.89 -13.74 -12.09
CA PRO A 267 27.22 -13.57 -12.69
C PRO A 267 27.24 -13.63 -14.22
N GLU A 268 26.24 -14.27 -14.85
CA GLU A 268 26.19 -14.37 -16.30
C GLU A 268 25.71 -13.06 -16.95
N GLU A 269 24.71 -12.45 -16.34
CA GLU A 269 24.05 -11.25 -16.85
C GLU A 269 23.34 -10.57 -15.66
N PRO A 270 23.49 -9.25 -15.46
CA PRO A 270 22.76 -8.61 -14.38
C PRO A 270 21.28 -8.44 -14.74
N PRO A 271 20.40 -8.59 -13.76
CA PRO A 271 18.99 -8.41 -13.95
C PRO A 271 18.62 -6.94 -14.23
N THR A 272 17.67 -6.76 -15.13
CA THR A 272 16.95 -5.50 -15.35
C THR A 272 15.96 -5.20 -14.22
N ASN A 273 15.48 -6.22 -13.51
CA ASN A 273 14.59 -6.12 -12.37
C ASN A 273 14.64 -7.44 -11.57
N LEU A 274 14.25 -7.38 -10.31
CA LEU A 274 14.31 -8.50 -9.37
C LEU A 274 12.95 -8.73 -8.77
N ALA A 275 12.53 -9.97 -8.54
CA ALA A 275 11.44 -10.30 -7.63
C ALA A 275 11.98 -11.02 -6.38
N ILE A 276 11.31 -10.85 -5.24
CA ILE A 276 11.63 -11.57 -4.01
C ILE A 276 10.45 -12.45 -3.64
N THR A 277 10.75 -13.66 -3.22
CA THR A 277 9.80 -14.66 -2.73
C THR A 277 10.32 -15.27 -1.43
N GLY A 278 9.45 -15.92 -0.65
CA GLY A 278 9.82 -16.75 0.49
C GLY A 278 9.54 -16.16 1.89
N SER A 279 9.67 -14.84 2.09
CA SER A 279 9.39 -14.24 3.40
C SER A 279 8.89 -12.81 3.30
N GLU A 280 7.82 -12.51 4.04
CA GLU A 280 7.31 -11.16 4.24
C GLU A 280 8.11 -10.35 5.25
N GLN A 281 8.94 -11.01 6.04
CA GLN A 281 9.78 -10.36 7.04
C GLN A 281 11.06 -9.81 6.42
N VAL A 282 11.44 -10.26 5.24
CA VAL A 282 12.64 -9.79 4.56
C VAL A 282 12.30 -8.64 3.61
N ARG A 283 13.01 -7.53 3.78
CA ARG A 283 12.98 -6.38 2.89
C ARG A 283 14.20 -6.44 1.97
N VAL A 284 14.01 -6.01 0.73
CA VAL A 284 15.11 -5.88 -0.22
C VAL A 284 15.15 -4.47 -0.76
N SER A 285 16.36 -3.98 -0.94
CA SER A 285 16.68 -2.69 -1.53
C SER A 285 17.87 -2.84 -2.47
N ILE A 286 18.05 -1.91 -3.39
CA ILE A 286 19.25 -1.86 -4.23
C ILE A 286 20.03 -0.58 -3.93
N ALA A 287 21.32 -0.74 -3.63
CA ALA A 287 22.28 0.35 -3.58
C ALA A 287 23.08 0.42 -4.89
N TYR A 288 23.43 1.64 -5.32
CA TYR A 288 24.11 1.90 -6.59
C TYR A 288 25.39 2.68 -6.40
N ARG A 289 26.55 2.04 -6.48
CA ARG A 289 27.86 2.70 -6.38
C ARG A 289 28.33 3.22 -7.71
N ALA A 290 28.61 4.52 -7.83
CA ALA A 290 29.28 5.07 -9.00
C ALA A 290 30.64 4.37 -9.20
N SER A 291 30.86 3.77 -10.38
CA SER A 291 32.07 3.01 -10.71
C SER A 291 33.17 3.85 -11.35
N VAL A 292 32.95 5.17 -11.47
CA VAL A 292 33.92 6.14 -12.01
C VAL A 292 33.97 7.37 -11.11
N ASP A 293 35.17 7.92 -10.90
CA ASP A 293 35.49 9.05 -9.98
C ASP A 293 34.75 10.38 -10.27
N GLN A 294 33.82 10.42 -11.22
CA GLN A 294 33.11 11.62 -11.67
C GLN A 294 31.60 11.45 -11.87
N ALA A 295 31.02 10.28 -11.57
CA ALA A 295 29.56 10.14 -11.59
C ALA A 295 29.00 10.58 -10.23
N ALA A 296 28.19 11.64 -10.23
CA ALA A 296 27.42 12.00 -9.05
C ALA A 296 26.38 10.91 -8.76
N SER A 297 26.14 10.63 -7.49
CA SER A 297 25.22 9.62 -7.01
C SER A 297 23.85 9.77 -7.67
N ALA A 298 23.37 8.69 -8.31
CA ALA A 298 22.01 8.61 -8.78
C ALA A 298 21.07 8.59 -7.58
N HIS A 299 20.19 9.60 -7.44
CA HIS A 299 19.15 9.52 -6.43
C HIS A 299 18.08 8.52 -6.88
N LEU A 300 17.64 7.68 -5.94
CA LEU A 300 16.63 6.65 -6.10
C LEU A 300 15.35 7.11 -5.41
N ALA A 301 14.30 7.43 -6.17
CA ALA A 301 12.94 7.34 -5.64
C ALA A 301 12.41 5.96 -6.04
N GLU A 302 12.43 5.01 -5.11
CA GLU A 302 11.77 3.71 -5.30
C GLU A 302 10.33 3.82 -4.76
N GLN A 303 9.36 3.39 -5.55
CA GLN A 303 8.02 3.14 -5.04
C GLN A 303 7.93 1.68 -4.56
N PRO A 304 7.87 1.43 -3.23
CA PRO A 304 7.68 0.10 -2.68
C PRO A 304 6.25 -0.41 -2.90
N ASN A 305 5.30 0.50 -3.16
CA ASN A 305 3.89 0.17 -3.33
C ASN A 305 3.54 -0.02 -4.80
N GLN A 306 3.07 -1.21 -5.13
CA GLN A 306 2.50 -1.50 -6.44
C GLN A 306 1.20 -0.71 -6.61
N GLY A 307 1.07 0.00 -7.72
CA GLY A 307 -0.15 0.75 -8.01
C GLY A 307 -0.31 1.03 -9.49
N ARG A 308 -1.53 1.35 -9.91
CA ARG A 308 -1.85 1.75 -11.30
C ARG A 308 -1.48 3.20 -11.60
N THR A 309 -1.07 3.96 -10.58
CA THR A 309 -0.77 5.38 -10.73
C THR A 309 0.39 5.78 -9.85
N LEU A 310 1.29 6.58 -10.42
CA LEU A 310 2.49 7.10 -9.79
C LEU A 310 2.59 8.59 -10.08
N TRP A 311 2.81 9.39 -9.05
CA TRP A 311 2.95 10.84 -9.18
C TRP A 311 4.37 11.27 -8.81
N VAL A 312 4.95 12.13 -9.64
CA VAL A 312 6.29 12.71 -9.46
C VAL A 312 6.16 14.22 -9.59
N TYR A 313 6.73 14.98 -8.66
CA TYR A 313 6.82 16.44 -8.78
C TYR A 313 8.25 16.85 -9.15
N PRO A 314 8.56 17.03 -10.45
CA PRO A 314 9.90 17.37 -10.91
C PRO A 314 10.34 18.82 -10.67
N GLY A 315 9.61 19.68 -9.92
CA GLY A 315 10.08 21.04 -9.57
C GLY A 315 10.62 21.91 -10.73
N ASN A 316 11.59 22.78 -10.46
CA ASN A 316 12.31 23.64 -11.44
C ASN A 316 13.50 22.93 -12.10
N TRP A 317 13.30 21.69 -12.57
CA TRP A 317 14.41 20.75 -12.81
C TRP A 317 14.58 20.32 -14.26
N ASP A 318 14.64 21.29 -15.17
CA ASP A 318 14.90 21.12 -16.61
C ASP A 318 16.23 20.38 -16.96
N LEU A 319 17.03 19.94 -15.97
CA LEU A 319 18.44 19.51 -16.13
C LEU A 319 18.87 18.30 -15.29
N VAL A 320 17.97 17.62 -14.57
CA VAL A 320 18.39 16.89 -13.37
C VAL A 320 17.98 15.41 -13.32
N PHE A 321 16.98 14.97 -14.09
CA PHE A 321 16.67 13.54 -14.18
C PHE A 321 17.30 12.91 -15.42
N ASP A 322 18.05 11.83 -15.21
CA ASP A 322 18.65 11.08 -16.30
C ASP A 322 17.63 10.12 -16.91
N GLY A 323 16.66 9.62 -16.12
CA GLY A 323 15.61 8.74 -16.62
C GLY A 323 14.69 8.14 -15.57
N ALA A 324 13.73 7.37 -16.07
CA ALA A 324 12.80 6.54 -15.31
C ALA A 324 12.91 5.09 -15.79
N ALA A 325 12.78 4.15 -14.85
CA ALA A 325 12.50 2.76 -15.17
C ALA A 325 11.17 2.34 -14.55
N ILE A 326 10.29 1.77 -15.36
CA ILE A 326 8.94 1.34 -14.96
C ILE A 326 8.80 -0.13 -15.33
N VAL A 327 8.34 -0.95 -14.41
CA VAL A 327 8.13 -2.39 -14.60
C VAL A 327 6.65 -2.69 -14.45
N ASN A 328 6.09 -3.47 -15.38
CA ASN A 328 4.75 -4.03 -15.21
C ASN A 328 4.81 -5.18 -14.19
N VAL A 329 4.09 -5.03 -13.09
CA VAL A 329 4.02 -6.04 -12.02
C VAL A 329 2.67 -6.74 -11.97
N GLY A 330 1.76 -6.44 -12.90
CA GLY A 330 0.49 -7.16 -13.08
C GLY A 330 0.63 -8.43 -13.90
N SER A 331 -0.49 -9.14 -14.07
CA SER A 331 -0.55 -10.44 -14.76
C SER A 331 -0.83 -10.35 -16.26
N ASN A 332 -1.15 -9.16 -16.76
CA ASN A 332 -1.46 -8.89 -18.18
C ASN A 332 -0.56 -7.78 -18.71
N ASP A 333 -0.56 -7.58 -20.03
CA ASP A 333 0.12 -6.44 -20.65
C ASP A 333 -0.49 -5.10 -20.16
N THR A 334 0.33 -4.05 -20.09
CA THR A 334 -0.12 -2.71 -19.70
C THR A 334 0.45 -1.63 -20.60
N ASP A 335 -0.37 -0.62 -20.87
CA ASP A 335 0.10 0.64 -21.42
C ASP A 335 0.50 1.56 -20.27
N ILE A 336 1.53 2.39 -20.48
CA ILE A 336 1.97 3.43 -19.56
C ILE A 336 1.64 4.78 -20.18
N THR A 337 0.73 5.50 -19.54
CA THR A 337 0.35 6.86 -19.91
C THR A 337 1.03 7.86 -18.98
N LEU A 338 1.72 8.82 -19.56
CA LEU A 338 2.33 9.94 -18.87
C LEU A 338 1.43 11.18 -19.02
N THR A 339 1.06 11.81 -17.91
CA THR A 339 0.25 13.02 -17.86
C THR A 339 1.02 14.11 -17.11
N VAL A 340 1.21 15.27 -17.74
CA VAL A 340 1.94 16.42 -17.20
C VAL A 340 0.97 17.53 -16.89
N TYR A 341 1.04 18.06 -15.69
CA TYR A 341 0.31 19.23 -15.22
C TYR A 341 1.31 20.35 -14.93
N ASP A 342 0.94 21.61 -15.15
CA ASP A 342 1.76 22.74 -14.74
C ASP A 342 1.65 23.02 -13.23
N ALA A 343 2.37 24.03 -12.74
CA ALA A 343 2.38 24.43 -11.34
C ALA A 343 1.01 24.90 -10.81
N THR A 344 0.04 25.18 -11.69
CA THR A 344 -1.34 25.53 -11.32
C THR A 344 -2.26 24.31 -11.23
N GLY A 345 -1.76 23.13 -11.60
CA GLY A 345 -2.54 21.90 -11.70
C GLY A 345 -3.28 21.75 -13.04
N GLN A 346 -3.04 22.64 -14.02
CA GLN A 346 -3.66 22.52 -15.34
C GLN A 346 -2.92 21.48 -16.17
N LEU A 347 -3.68 20.60 -16.85
CA LEU A 347 -3.13 19.62 -17.79
C LEU A 347 -2.37 20.32 -18.93
N VAL A 348 -1.11 19.95 -19.11
CA VAL A 348 -0.20 20.42 -20.16
C VAL A 348 -0.08 19.40 -21.28
N GLN A 349 0.16 18.13 -20.93
CA GLN A 349 0.45 17.07 -21.88
C GLN A 349 -0.09 15.74 -21.36
N GLU A 350 -0.59 14.89 -22.25
CA GLU A 350 -0.84 13.48 -21.98
C GLU A 350 -0.31 12.66 -23.15
N THR A 351 0.48 11.63 -22.88
CA THR A 351 1.16 10.84 -23.93
C THR A 351 1.37 9.41 -23.45
N GLU A 352 1.04 8.44 -24.29
CA GLU A 352 1.44 7.04 -24.07
C GLU A 352 2.95 6.92 -24.29
N VAL A 353 3.67 6.52 -23.25
CA VAL A 353 5.14 6.46 -23.26
C VAL A 353 5.65 5.03 -23.45
N ALA A 354 4.83 4.04 -23.15
CA ALA A 354 5.07 2.63 -23.46
C ALA A 354 3.74 1.92 -23.72
N GLY A 355 3.62 1.17 -24.80
CA GLY A 355 2.42 0.37 -25.12
C GLY A 355 2.72 -1.13 -25.02
N ASN A 356 1.77 -1.90 -24.49
CA ASN A 356 1.83 -3.36 -24.29
C ASN A 356 3.07 -3.85 -23.52
N LEU A 357 3.42 -3.19 -22.42
CA LEU A 357 4.50 -3.64 -21.54
C LEU A 357 4.08 -4.97 -20.89
N ALA A 358 4.72 -6.08 -21.25
CA ALA A 358 4.36 -7.42 -20.77
C ALA A 358 4.67 -7.61 -19.26
N PRO A 359 4.06 -8.58 -18.56
CA PRO A 359 4.38 -8.89 -17.17
C PRO A 359 5.89 -9.09 -16.93
N GLY A 360 6.46 -8.33 -15.99
CA GLY A 360 7.88 -8.34 -15.68
C GLY A 360 8.78 -7.61 -16.69
N GLU A 361 8.22 -7.09 -17.79
CA GLU A 361 8.94 -6.25 -18.73
C GLU A 361 9.16 -4.85 -18.16
N LYS A 362 10.28 -4.24 -18.56
CA LYS A 362 10.73 -2.94 -18.08
C LYS A 362 10.75 -1.93 -19.22
N PHE A 363 10.09 -0.81 -19.01
CA PHE A 363 10.23 0.40 -19.80
C PHE A 363 11.35 1.29 -19.21
N LEU A 364 12.28 1.71 -20.06
CA LEU A 364 13.34 2.67 -19.72
C LEU A 364 13.21 3.89 -20.61
N ALA A 365 13.21 5.08 -20.00
CA ALA A 365 13.20 6.33 -20.75
C ALA A 365 14.03 7.40 -20.06
N THR A 366 14.73 8.22 -20.85
CA THR A 366 15.34 9.45 -20.34
C THR A 366 14.28 10.54 -20.26
N PHE A 367 14.41 11.50 -19.35
CA PHE A 367 13.44 12.60 -19.30
C PHE A 367 13.44 13.40 -20.61
N ASP A 368 14.60 13.60 -21.24
CA ASP A 368 14.68 14.21 -22.58
C ASP A 368 13.91 13.44 -23.66
N SER A 369 13.74 12.12 -23.50
CA SER A 369 12.94 11.29 -24.41
C SER A 369 11.44 11.32 -24.08
N LEU A 370 11.09 11.62 -22.83
CA LEU A 370 9.71 11.73 -22.36
C LEU A 370 9.14 13.15 -22.57
N PHE A 371 10.01 14.16 -22.57
CA PHE A 371 9.63 15.58 -22.56
C PHE A 371 10.60 16.41 -23.40
N ASP A 372 10.08 17.25 -24.30
CA ASP A 372 10.88 18.29 -24.96
C ASP A 372 11.29 19.42 -24.00
N ARG A 373 10.52 19.62 -22.91
CA ARG A 373 10.75 20.47 -21.73
C ARG A 373 9.59 20.27 -20.75
N VAL A 374 9.86 19.96 -19.48
CA VAL A 374 8.82 19.91 -18.45
C VAL A 374 8.62 21.32 -17.88
N PRO A 375 7.47 21.99 -18.10
CA PRO A 375 7.17 23.18 -17.30
C PRO A 375 7.09 22.78 -15.83
N GLN A 376 7.52 23.67 -14.92
CA GLN A 376 7.43 23.43 -13.47
C GLN A 376 6.04 22.90 -13.13
N GLY A 377 5.95 21.66 -12.69
CA GLY A 377 4.72 20.90 -12.84
C GLY A 377 4.73 19.54 -12.17
N LEU A 378 3.59 18.85 -12.23
CA LEU A 378 3.34 17.54 -11.66
C LEU A 378 3.24 16.52 -12.81
N VAL A 379 3.95 15.40 -12.70
CA VAL A 379 3.92 14.30 -13.68
C VAL A 379 3.21 13.11 -13.05
N LYS A 380 2.28 12.51 -13.78
CA LYS A 380 1.56 11.29 -13.44
C LYS A 380 1.94 10.21 -14.44
N PHE A 381 2.28 9.03 -13.97
CA PHE A 381 2.31 7.80 -14.75
C PHE A 381 1.06 7.01 -14.38
N SER A 382 0.28 6.57 -15.37
CA SER A 382 -0.91 5.74 -15.18
C SER A 382 -0.76 4.45 -15.99
N ALA A 383 -1.30 3.36 -15.49
CA ALA A 383 -1.24 2.04 -16.10
C ALA A 383 -2.56 1.29 -15.91
N THR A 384 -2.88 0.35 -16.81
CA THR A 384 -4.05 -0.54 -16.66
C THR A 384 -3.76 -1.68 -15.67
N GLN A 385 -2.48 -2.00 -15.47
CA GLN A 385 -1.99 -2.93 -14.47
C GLN A 385 -1.20 -2.22 -13.38
N ASN A 386 -0.88 -2.95 -12.31
CA ASN A 386 0.03 -2.45 -11.30
C ASN A 386 1.43 -2.27 -11.90
N ILE A 387 2.09 -1.18 -11.52
CA ILE A 387 3.46 -0.87 -11.92
C ILE A 387 4.34 -0.64 -10.69
N SER A 388 5.65 -0.87 -10.87
CA SER A 388 6.71 -0.45 -9.96
C SER A 388 7.66 0.46 -10.73
N ALA A 389 8.14 1.54 -10.11
CA ALA A 389 8.96 2.51 -10.81
C ALA A 389 10.09 3.09 -9.98
N ILE A 390 11.12 3.52 -10.69
CA ILE A 390 12.30 4.16 -10.15
C ILE A 390 12.69 5.35 -11.02
N PHE A 391 13.10 6.45 -10.38
CA PHE A 391 13.59 7.64 -11.07
C PHE A 391 15.03 7.87 -10.70
N LEU A 392 15.89 8.05 -11.71
CA LEU A 392 17.30 8.36 -11.52
C LEU A 392 17.59 9.83 -11.78
N LYS A 393 18.37 10.39 -10.87
CA LYS A 393 18.83 11.77 -10.94
C LYS A 393 20.32 11.85 -11.25
N GLY A 394 20.69 12.46 -12.36
CA GLY A 394 22.09 12.82 -12.64
C GLY A 394 22.42 14.19 -12.06
N SER A 395 23.64 14.35 -11.55
CA SER A 395 24.19 15.70 -11.34
C SER A 395 25.33 15.91 -12.34
N TYR A 396 25.30 17.03 -13.06
CA TYR A 396 26.47 17.44 -13.84
C TYR A 396 27.65 17.73 -12.88
N PRO A 397 28.89 17.40 -13.27
CA PRO A 397 30.08 17.77 -12.50
C PRO A 397 30.10 19.28 -12.20
N GLY A 398 30.15 19.64 -10.91
CA GLY A 398 30.27 21.03 -10.46
C GLY A 398 28.97 21.82 -10.30
N GLN A 399 27.78 21.21 -10.46
CA GLN A 399 26.51 21.86 -10.12
C GLN A 399 26.08 21.55 -8.69
N SER A 400 25.47 22.54 -8.03
CA SER A 400 24.83 22.37 -6.73
C SER A 400 23.66 21.37 -6.86
N PRO A 401 23.57 20.36 -5.98
CA PRO A 401 22.50 19.37 -6.06
C PRO A 401 21.15 20.00 -5.71
N ASN A 402 20.18 19.91 -6.62
CA ASN A 402 18.78 20.35 -6.40
C ASN A 402 17.92 19.24 -5.75
N PHE A 403 16.64 19.50 -5.48
CA PHE A 403 15.75 18.63 -4.68
C PHE A 403 15.33 17.32 -5.39
N LEU A 404 14.78 16.35 -4.63
CA LEU A 404 13.99 15.20 -5.10
C LEU A 404 12.80 15.04 -4.15
N PHE A 405 11.58 15.02 -4.69
CA PHE A 405 10.35 14.74 -3.94
C PHE A 405 9.81 13.39 -4.41
N ALA A 406 9.87 12.37 -3.55
CA ALA A 406 9.11 11.15 -3.74
C ALA A 406 7.88 11.24 -2.84
N ASN A 407 6.73 11.63 -3.41
CA ASN A 407 5.47 11.35 -2.74
C ASN A 407 5.18 9.86 -2.94
N GLN A 408 5.12 9.11 -1.85
CA GLN A 408 4.37 7.86 -1.87
C GLN A 408 2.90 8.27 -2.05
N PRO A 409 2.23 7.98 -3.19
CA PRO A 409 0.78 7.95 -3.15
C PRO A 409 0.43 6.91 -2.10
N PHE A 410 -0.40 7.29 -1.14
CA PHE A 410 -1.16 6.30 -0.42
C PHE A 410 -1.88 5.49 -1.50
N THR A 411 -1.55 4.19 -1.60
CA THR A 411 -2.39 3.22 -2.30
C THR A 411 -3.82 3.40 -1.79
N ASP A 412 -4.82 3.09 -2.61
CA ASP A 412 -6.28 3.10 -2.35
C ASP A 412 -6.68 2.40 -1.04
N ARG A 413 -6.24 2.92 0.11
CA ARG A 413 -6.77 2.60 1.42
C ARG A 413 -7.94 3.55 1.62
N ASP A 414 -9.07 3.01 2.08
CA ASP A 414 -10.21 3.77 2.56
C ASP A 414 -9.79 4.67 3.73
N ILE A 415 -9.32 5.87 3.41
CA ILE A 415 -8.98 6.89 4.40
C ILE A 415 -10.24 7.74 4.58
N THR A 416 -11.10 7.31 5.51
CA THR A 416 -12.32 8.06 5.90
C THR A 416 -12.09 9.00 7.08
N GLN A 417 -10.87 9.03 7.62
CA GLN A 417 -10.49 9.90 8.74
C GLN A 417 -9.61 11.04 8.22
N ALA A 418 -9.83 12.26 8.70
CA ALA A 418 -9.04 13.41 8.29
C ALA A 418 -7.55 13.14 8.58
N ASP A 419 -6.71 13.18 7.54
CA ASP A 419 -5.29 12.83 7.67
C ASP A 419 -4.61 13.85 8.57
N PHE A 420 -4.17 13.36 9.74
CA PHE A 420 -3.36 14.12 10.66
C PHE A 420 -1.88 13.93 10.26
N ARG A 421 -1.20 15.00 9.84
CA ARG A 421 0.23 14.92 9.46
C ARG A 421 1.08 15.89 10.25
N TRP A 422 2.22 15.43 10.76
CA TRP A 422 3.23 16.27 11.42
C TRP A 422 4.40 16.59 10.49
N LEU A 423 4.66 17.87 10.29
CA LEU A 423 5.66 18.40 9.38
C LEU A 423 6.74 19.12 10.19
N PRO A 424 7.84 18.46 10.57
CA PRO A 424 8.89 19.09 11.35
C PRO A 424 9.63 20.15 10.52
N HIS A 425 9.65 21.38 11.01
CA HIS A 425 10.37 22.51 10.41
C HIS A 425 11.80 22.57 10.95
N ILE A 426 12.78 22.84 10.11
CA ILE A 426 14.19 22.98 10.52
C ILE A 426 14.70 24.33 10.04
N THR A 427 14.39 25.37 10.80
CA THR A 427 15.19 26.58 10.79
C THR A 427 15.42 27.01 12.22
N ALA A 428 16.68 27.04 12.64
CA ALA A 428 17.08 28.09 13.56
C ALA A 428 17.08 29.41 12.77
N PRO A 429 16.80 30.57 13.38
CA PRO A 429 17.03 31.85 12.74
C PRO A 429 18.48 31.92 12.20
N GLY A 430 18.64 32.02 10.87
CA GLY A 430 19.95 31.96 10.17
C GLY A 430 20.42 30.56 9.73
N GLY A 431 19.62 29.51 9.92
CA GLY A 431 19.84 28.18 9.35
C GLY A 431 19.58 28.20 7.85
N GLY A 432 20.48 27.62 7.06
CA GLY A 432 20.55 27.79 5.61
C GLY A 432 19.41 27.21 4.76
N PHE A 433 18.19 27.02 5.28
CA PHE A 433 17.01 26.54 4.53
C PHE A 433 15.75 27.40 4.80
N GLU A 434 14.86 27.51 3.82
CA GLU A 434 13.49 28.07 3.85
C GLU A 434 12.51 26.90 3.66
N THR A 435 11.39 26.85 4.37
CA THR A 435 10.39 25.80 4.14
C THR A 435 9.26 26.27 3.23
N GLU A 436 8.80 25.40 2.35
CA GLU A 436 7.64 25.60 1.50
C GLU A 436 6.65 24.45 1.69
N VAL A 437 5.38 24.77 1.86
CA VAL A 437 4.28 23.80 1.96
C VAL A 437 3.52 23.80 0.65
N LEU A 438 3.36 22.63 0.03
CA LEU A 438 2.55 22.40 -1.15
C LEU A 438 1.31 21.59 -0.75
N LEU A 439 0.14 22.10 -1.08
CA LEU A 439 -1.15 21.48 -0.83
C LEU A 439 -1.83 21.19 -2.16
N ILE A 440 -2.30 19.97 -2.37
CA ILE A 440 -2.96 19.55 -3.61
C ILE A 440 -4.28 18.86 -3.26
N ASN A 441 -5.41 19.36 -3.74
CA ASN A 441 -6.70 18.67 -3.63
C ASN A 441 -6.91 17.75 -4.84
N ARG A 442 -6.85 16.43 -4.62
CA ARG A 442 -7.07 15.39 -5.63
C ARG A 442 -8.54 14.98 -5.77
N GLY A 443 -9.42 15.53 -4.95
CA GLY A 443 -10.84 15.18 -4.92
C GLY A 443 -11.62 15.85 -6.05
N SER A 444 -12.82 15.34 -6.32
CA SER A 444 -13.78 15.95 -7.25
C SER A 444 -14.55 17.13 -6.63
N GLU A 445 -14.35 17.38 -5.33
CA GLU A 445 -15.03 18.45 -4.58
C GLU A 445 -14.02 19.36 -3.90
N SER A 446 -14.44 20.57 -3.55
CA SER A 446 -13.64 21.46 -2.71
C SER A 446 -13.43 20.85 -1.33
N GLN A 447 -12.22 20.97 -0.80
CA GLN A 447 -11.84 20.42 0.50
C GLN A 447 -11.16 21.50 1.33
N THR A 448 -11.42 21.47 2.64
CA THR A 448 -10.76 22.38 3.59
C THR A 448 -9.68 21.62 4.35
N ILE A 449 -8.49 22.19 4.42
CA ILE A 449 -7.39 21.74 5.26
C ILE A 449 -7.17 22.73 6.40
N GLN A 450 -7.05 22.20 7.63
CA GLN A 450 -6.60 22.92 8.81
C GLN A 450 -5.10 22.68 9.01
N MET A 451 -4.37 23.71 9.39
CA MET A 451 -2.95 23.69 9.68
C MET A 451 -2.74 24.31 11.06
N VAL A 452 -2.01 23.65 11.95
CA VAL A 452 -1.66 24.16 13.29
C VAL A 452 -0.15 24.23 13.40
N GLY A 453 0.39 25.42 13.60
CA GLY A 453 1.83 25.64 13.80
C GLY A 453 2.18 25.50 15.26
N TYR A 454 3.35 24.92 15.55
CA TYR A 454 3.85 24.70 16.91
C TYR A 454 5.28 25.21 17.06
N ARG A 455 5.64 25.65 18.25
CA ARG A 455 7.03 25.98 18.63
C ARG A 455 7.77 24.70 19.05
N THR A 456 9.08 24.82 19.29
CA THR A 456 9.93 23.68 19.67
C THR A 456 9.47 23.02 20.97
N ASP A 457 8.85 23.77 21.87
CA ASP A 457 8.32 23.28 23.15
C ASP A 457 6.90 22.68 23.05
N GLY A 458 6.33 22.60 21.83
CA GLY A 458 4.98 22.09 21.60
C GLY A 458 3.87 23.12 21.83
N SER A 459 4.19 24.37 22.18
CA SER A 459 3.17 25.42 22.26
C SER A 459 2.68 25.85 20.87
N ILE A 460 1.37 26.08 20.73
CA ILE A 460 0.78 26.51 19.45
C ILE A 460 1.25 27.93 19.09
N VAL A 461 1.69 28.09 17.84
CA VAL A 461 2.02 29.37 17.20
C VAL A 461 0.75 30.00 16.64
N GLY A 462 -0.01 29.24 15.85
CA GLY A 462 -1.23 29.70 15.21
C GLY A 462 -1.98 28.57 14.51
N ASN A 463 -3.20 28.88 14.08
CA ASN A 463 -4.05 27.98 13.29
C ASN A 463 -4.40 28.67 11.97
N ARG A 464 -4.34 27.92 10.86
CA ARG A 464 -4.72 28.39 9.52
C ARG A 464 -5.66 27.39 8.86
N SER A 465 -6.63 27.89 8.12
CA SER A 465 -7.58 27.09 7.35
C SER A 465 -7.52 27.49 5.88
N GLU A 466 -7.40 26.53 4.97
CA GLU A 466 -7.41 26.76 3.53
C GLU A 466 -8.45 25.89 2.84
N THR A 467 -9.26 26.47 1.95
CA THR A 467 -10.20 25.73 1.11
C THR A 467 -9.66 25.65 -0.31
N LEU A 468 -9.36 24.43 -0.74
CA LEU A 468 -8.83 24.11 -2.06
C LEU A 468 -9.98 23.61 -2.94
N ALA A 469 -10.18 24.22 -4.11
CA ALA A 469 -11.10 23.68 -5.11
C ALA A 469 -10.63 22.30 -5.60
N ALA A 470 -11.52 21.52 -6.20
CA ALA A 470 -11.17 20.24 -6.84
C ALA A 470 -10.02 20.42 -7.84
N GLY A 471 -8.94 19.63 -7.70
CA GLY A 471 -7.74 19.72 -8.52
C GLY A 471 -6.79 20.89 -8.19
N ALA A 472 -7.15 21.78 -7.25
CA ALA A 472 -6.35 22.97 -6.97
C ALA A 472 -5.04 22.63 -6.25
N THR A 473 -4.00 23.40 -6.59
CA THR A 473 -2.70 23.38 -5.93
C THR A 473 -2.43 24.74 -5.27
N LEU A 474 -2.00 24.73 -4.01
CA LEU A 474 -1.59 25.92 -3.26
C LEU A 474 -0.17 25.72 -2.73
N ARG A 475 0.70 26.69 -2.98
CA ARG A 475 2.06 26.76 -2.43
C ARG A 475 2.11 27.88 -1.41
N LEU A 476 2.66 27.59 -0.24
CA LEU A 476 2.84 28.53 0.86
C LEU A 476 4.32 28.54 1.27
N GLY A 477 4.98 29.69 1.18
CA GLY A 477 6.28 29.89 1.81
C GLY A 477 6.15 29.95 3.34
N GLN A 478 7.26 29.73 4.05
CA GLN A 478 7.31 29.75 5.52
C GLN A 478 6.62 30.99 6.13
N ASP A 479 6.92 32.17 5.62
CA ASP A 479 6.33 33.43 6.10
C ASP A 479 4.83 33.55 5.78
N GLU A 480 4.37 32.82 4.77
CA GLU A 480 2.97 32.82 4.40
C GLU A 480 2.19 31.92 5.36
N VAL A 481 2.69 30.74 5.76
CA VAL A 481 1.92 29.73 6.51
C VAL A 481 1.28 30.29 7.78
N PHE A 482 2.02 31.06 8.59
CA PHE A 482 1.53 31.64 9.86
C PHE A 482 1.90 33.13 10.00
N ASP A 483 1.71 33.92 8.93
CA ASP A 483 1.86 35.39 8.93
C ASP A 483 3.23 35.89 9.45
N GLY A 484 4.31 35.15 9.13
CA GLY A 484 5.68 35.46 9.53
C GLY A 484 6.06 35.00 10.94
N ASP A 485 5.16 34.36 11.69
CA ASP A 485 5.53 33.76 12.98
C ASP A 485 6.42 32.52 12.77
N GLU A 486 7.54 32.48 13.50
CA GLU A 486 8.42 31.32 13.48
C GLU A 486 7.73 30.10 14.12
N PHE A 487 7.63 29.03 13.34
CA PHE A 487 7.15 27.73 13.81
C PHE A 487 8.23 26.65 13.64
N SER A 488 8.21 25.71 14.57
CA SER A 488 9.12 24.58 14.65
C SER A 488 8.60 23.36 13.91
N HIS A 489 7.29 23.19 13.81
CA HIS A 489 6.65 22.10 13.09
C HIS A 489 5.17 22.42 12.96
N MET A 490 4.47 21.72 12.08
CA MET A 490 3.06 21.97 11.80
C MET A 490 2.29 20.66 11.77
N SER A 491 1.08 20.63 12.34
CA SER A 491 0.13 19.58 12.05
C SER A 491 -0.84 20.01 10.96
N THR A 492 -1.30 19.07 10.14
CA THR A 492 -2.38 19.31 9.18
C THR A 492 -3.52 18.34 9.38
N VAL A 493 -4.75 18.79 9.18
CA VAL A 493 -5.97 17.97 9.21
C VAL A 493 -6.82 18.34 7.99
N GLY A 494 -6.97 17.45 7.03
CA GLY A 494 -7.74 17.69 5.80
C GLY A 494 -8.54 16.46 5.35
N GLY A 495 -9.39 16.62 4.35
CA GLY A 495 -10.01 15.46 3.70
C GLY A 495 -8.95 14.57 3.05
N ALA A 496 -9.22 13.26 2.94
CA ALA A 496 -8.27 12.26 2.44
C ALA A 496 -7.77 12.50 1.01
N SER A 497 -8.46 13.36 0.26
CA SER A 497 -8.04 13.77 -1.08
C SER A 497 -7.03 14.92 -1.06
N ILE A 498 -6.75 15.55 0.07
CA ILE A 498 -5.71 16.57 0.20
C ILE A 498 -4.35 15.91 0.41
N THR A 499 -3.46 16.09 -0.56
CA THR A 499 -2.04 15.77 -0.40
C THR A 499 -1.30 16.99 0.14
N VAL A 500 -0.57 16.81 1.23
CA VAL A 500 0.39 17.80 1.73
C VAL A 500 1.79 17.38 1.33
N SER A 501 2.68 18.33 1.03
CA SER A 501 4.10 18.05 0.75
C SER A 501 4.92 19.23 1.26
N VAL A 502 6.09 18.95 1.82
CA VAL A 502 6.96 19.99 2.37
C VAL A 502 8.30 19.96 1.66
N GLY A 503 8.69 21.11 1.12
CA GLY A 503 10.00 21.36 0.55
C GLY A 503 10.85 22.21 1.47
N TYR A 504 12.16 21.97 1.46
CA TYR A 504 13.13 22.81 2.14
C TYR A 504 14.07 23.36 1.08
N ARG A 505 14.15 24.68 0.94
CA ARG A 505 14.96 25.39 -0.04
C ARG A 505 16.20 25.95 0.62
N ALA A 506 17.40 25.59 0.16
CA ALA A 506 18.63 26.21 0.66
C ALA A 506 18.67 27.73 0.37
N ILE A 507 18.93 28.56 1.39
CA ILE A 507 19.02 30.04 1.28
C ILE A 507 20.44 30.58 1.43
N ALA A 508 21.38 29.76 1.89
CA ALA A 508 22.79 30.14 1.96
C ALA A 508 23.56 29.59 0.75
N ASP A 509 24.37 30.44 0.11
CA ASP A 509 25.39 30.01 -0.84
C ASP A 509 26.27 28.96 -0.12
N GLN A 510 26.37 27.75 -0.67
CA GLN A 510 27.13 26.58 -0.15
C GLN A 510 26.40 25.62 0.82
N ALA A 511 25.11 25.78 1.07
CA ALA A 511 24.34 24.69 1.70
C ALA A 511 24.06 23.59 0.66
N ALA A 512 24.72 22.43 0.81
CA ALA A 512 24.37 21.26 0.01
C ALA A 512 23.06 20.64 0.54
N THR A 513 22.27 20.07 -0.37
CA THR A 513 20.92 19.60 -0.06
C THR A 513 20.90 18.60 1.08
N ALA A 514 19.99 18.85 2.03
CA ALA A 514 19.61 17.86 3.02
C ALA A 514 18.71 16.83 2.36
N TYR A 515 19.10 15.55 2.35
CA TYR A 515 18.09 14.50 2.18
C TYR A 515 17.19 14.51 3.41
N VAL A 516 15.88 14.47 3.17
CA VAL A 516 14.82 14.47 4.18
C VAL A 516 13.99 13.22 3.95
N HIS A 517 14.14 12.20 4.79
CA HIS A 517 13.08 11.20 4.93
C HIS A 517 12.17 11.61 6.06
N GLU A 518 10.88 11.49 5.86
CA GLU A 518 9.82 11.73 6.84
C GLU A 518 9.15 10.39 7.16
N SER A 519 9.00 10.07 8.44
CA SER A 519 8.18 8.94 8.85
C SER A 519 6.73 9.21 8.44
N THR A 520 6.16 8.31 7.64
CA THR A 520 4.82 8.46 7.06
C THR A 520 3.70 8.00 8.01
N ALA A 521 4.06 7.46 9.17
CA ALA A 521 3.13 6.99 10.19
C ALA A 521 3.61 7.42 11.58
N GLU A 522 2.68 7.40 12.53
CA GLU A 522 2.99 7.44 13.95
C GLU A 522 3.70 6.14 14.33
N GLU A 523 4.98 6.23 14.71
CA GLU A 523 5.80 5.06 15.00
C GLU A 523 6.35 5.15 16.43
N ASN A 524 6.57 4.00 17.07
CA ASN A 524 7.35 3.91 18.31
C ASN A 524 8.81 3.53 18.03
N SER A 525 9.16 3.23 16.78
CA SER A 525 10.50 2.88 16.36
C SER A 525 10.70 3.25 14.89
N VAL A 526 11.85 3.76 14.50
CA VAL A 526 12.26 3.92 13.09
C VAL A 526 13.72 3.52 12.95
N GLN A 527 14.07 2.78 11.90
CA GLN A 527 15.46 2.37 11.65
C GLN A 527 15.95 2.90 10.30
N ILE A 528 17.16 3.45 10.30
CA ILE A 528 17.75 4.08 9.13
C ILE A 528 19.16 3.61 8.91
N TYR A 529 19.50 3.41 7.65
CA TYR A 529 20.82 2.98 7.23
C TYR A 529 21.73 4.18 7.03
N LEU A 530 22.89 4.12 7.66
CA LEU A 530 23.89 5.19 7.62
C LEU A 530 24.69 5.20 6.30
N GLY A 531 24.64 4.12 5.53
CA GLY A 531 25.46 3.89 4.35
C GLY A 531 26.87 3.38 4.69
N GLU A 532 27.67 3.05 3.68
CA GLU A 532 29.09 2.70 3.86
C GLU A 532 29.91 4.01 3.95
N GLY A 533 30.37 4.39 5.16
CA GLY A 533 31.32 5.49 5.36
C GLY A 533 31.15 6.25 6.67
N ASP A 534 32.26 6.71 7.26
CA ASP A 534 32.34 7.38 8.58
C ASP A 534 31.65 8.76 8.68
N LEU A 535 30.98 9.23 7.64
CA LEU A 535 30.53 10.62 7.57
C LEU A 535 29.19 10.74 6.86
N VAL A 536 28.49 11.82 7.16
CA VAL A 536 27.30 12.31 6.46
C VAL A 536 25.93 11.90 7.04
N PHE A 537 25.78 11.84 8.37
CA PHE A 537 24.49 12.13 9.03
C PHE A 537 24.61 13.34 9.94
N ASP A 538 23.95 14.42 9.56
CA ASP A 538 24.02 15.68 10.31
C ASP A 538 22.93 15.76 11.38
N GLY A 539 21.83 15.02 11.23
CA GLY A 539 20.89 14.89 12.35
C GLY A 539 19.52 14.35 12.02
N MET A 540 18.63 14.49 12.99
CA MET A 540 17.24 14.13 12.94
C MET A 540 16.43 15.19 13.70
N ALA A 541 15.25 15.52 13.19
CA ALA A 541 14.20 16.20 13.92
C ALA A 541 13.12 15.19 14.28
N LEU A 542 12.75 15.09 15.55
CA LEU A 542 11.65 14.23 15.99
C LEU A 542 10.59 15.05 16.73
N VAL A 543 9.32 14.66 16.63
CA VAL A 543 8.19 15.28 17.32
C VAL A 543 7.45 14.18 18.08
N ASN A 544 7.27 14.35 19.39
CA ASN A 544 6.41 13.45 20.18
C ASN A 544 4.95 13.74 19.83
N VAL A 545 4.22 12.74 19.33
CA VAL A 545 2.80 12.90 18.97
C VAL A 545 1.87 12.15 19.93
N GLY A 546 2.45 11.47 20.93
CA GLY A 546 1.72 10.87 22.04
C GLY A 546 1.15 11.88 23.02
N ALA A 547 0.20 11.40 23.83
CA ALA A 547 -0.51 12.22 24.82
C ALA A 547 0.28 12.46 26.12
N ALA A 548 1.43 11.81 26.30
CA ALA A 548 2.30 11.93 27.47
C ALA A 548 3.74 12.29 27.05
N PRO A 549 4.58 12.79 27.97
CA PRO A 549 6.00 12.99 27.68
C PRO A 549 6.69 11.68 27.26
N ALA A 550 7.66 11.77 26.35
CA ALA A 550 8.33 10.62 25.74
C ALA A 550 9.81 10.52 26.12
N THR A 551 10.28 9.29 26.33
CA THR A 551 11.70 8.93 26.35
C THR A 551 12.10 8.40 24.97
N VAL A 552 13.05 9.07 24.34
CA VAL A 552 13.53 8.74 22.99
C VAL A 552 14.99 8.32 23.04
N THR A 553 15.28 7.16 22.44
CA THR A 553 16.61 6.57 22.35
C THR A 553 17.02 6.37 20.90
N ALA A 554 18.32 6.38 20.63
CA ALA A 554 18.91 6.03 19.34
C ALA A 554 19.98 4.97 19.58
N THR A 555 19.85 3.82 18.93
CA THR A 555 20.74 2.67 19.03
C THR A 555 21.47 2.48 17.71
N LEU A 556 22.81 2.50 17.74
CA LEU A 556 23.66 2.17 16.62
C LEU A 556 23.73 0.64 16.46
N LEU A 557 23.56 0.17 15.23
CA LEU A 557 23.53 -1.25 14.87
C LEU A 557 24.70 -1.60 13.94
N ALA A 558 25.32 -2.75 14.17
CA ALA A 558 26.25 -3.39 13.24
C ALA A 558 25.50 -4.05 12.05
N GLY A 559 26.26 -4.52 11.05
CA GLY A 559 25.70 -5.19 9.87
C GLY A 559 24.92 -6.48 10.17
N ASP A 560 25.26 -7.17 11.24
CA ASP A 560 24.55 -8.37 11.71
C ASP A 560 23.38 -8.04 12.65
N GLY A 561 23.04 -6.76 12.81
CA GLY A 561 21.98 -6.29 13.71
C GLY A 561 22.40 -6.17 15.18
N GLN A 562 23.66 -6.49 15.54
CA GLN A 562 24.14 -6.31 16.91
C GLN A 562 24.08 -4.83 17.33
N GLU A 563 23.51 -4.56 18.50
CA GLU A 563 23.55 -3.23 19.11
C GLU A 563 24.98 -2.90 19.55
N LEU A 564 25.53 -1.81 18.99
CA LEU A 564 26.87 -1.32 19.27
C LEU A 564 26.88 -0.31 20.41
N ASP A 565 25.91 0.61 20.41
CA ASP A 565 25.77 1.66 21.41
C ASP A 565 24.36 2.25 21.40
N THR A 566 23.90 2.79 22.53
CA THR A 566 22.58 3.39 22.69
C THR A 566 22.70 4.74 23.41
N LEU A 567 22.16 5.77 22.77
CA LEU A 567 22.09 7.13 23.29
C LEU A 567 20.64 7.49 23.63
N THR A 568 20.37 7.96 24.85
CA THR A 568 19.12 8.67 25.14
C THR A 568 19.17 10.07 24.52
N LEU A 569 18.33 10.31 23.50
CA LEU A 569 18.21 11.59 22.83
C LEU A 569 17.46 12.61 23.69
N GLU A 570 16.39 12.16 24.34
CA GLU A 570 15.57 12.94 25.27
C GLU A 570 14.86 11.99 26.25
N SER A 571 14.70 12.39 27.51
CA SER A 571 14.04 11.56 28.54
C SER A 571 12.67 12.07 28.96
N ASP A 572 12.29 13.27 28.53
CA ASP A 572 11.03 13.93 28.91
C ASP A 572 10.56 14.87 27.78
N LEU A 573 10.47 14.35 26.55
CA LEU A 573 10.02 15.14 25.41
C LEU A 573 8.51 15.36 25.54
N ALA A 574 8.07 16.55 25.95
CA ALA A 574 6.66 16.86 26.14
C ALA A 574 5.79 16.55 24.90
N PRO A 575 4.48 16.29 25.06
CA PRO A 575 3.55 16.15 23.94
C PRO A 575 3.69 17.29 22.95
N PHE A 576 3.83 16.96 21.67
CA PHE A 576 4.04 17.87 20.55
C PHE A 576 5.34 18.68 20.62
N ALA A 577 6.27 18.39 21.53
CA ALA A 577 7.58 19.03 21.50
C ALA A 577 8.48 18.40 20.43
N LYS A 578 9.37 19.22 19.86
CA LYS A 578 10.37 18.79 18.88
C LYS A 578 11.75 18.65 19.51
N LYS A 579 12.46 17.57 19.19
CA LYS A 579 13.88 17.40 19.49
C LYS A 579 14.71 17.33 18.22
N LEU A 580 15.79 18.12 18.16
CA LEU A 580 16.85 17.98 17.17
C LEU A 580 17.98 17.14 17.77
N ALA A 581 18.45 16.14 17.03
CA ALA A 581 19.58 15.29 17.40
C ALA A 581 20.61 15.31 16.27
N VAL A 582 21.90 15.38 16.59
CA VAL A 582 23.02 15.33 15.64
C VAL A 582 23.81 14.05 15.94
N PHE A 583 23.95 13.14 14.97
CA PHE A 583 24.56 11.82 15.20
C PHE A 583 26.08 11.79 14.97
N ASN A 584 26.60 12.67 14.11
CA ASN A 584 28.01 12.71 13.67
C ASN A 584 29.02 12.65 14.83
N SER A 585 28.79 13.36 15.94
CA SER A 585 29.75 13.34 17.06
C SER A 585 29.69 12.10 17.95
N THR A 586 28.59 11.35 17.90
CA THR A 586 28.31 10.28 18.89
C THR A 586 28.66 8.91 18.34
N PHE A 587 28.35 8.62 17.07
CA PHE A 587 28.49 7.27 16.50
C PHE A 587 29.66 7.07 15.53
N SER A 588 30.36 8.15 15.14
CA SER A 588 31.39 8.15 14.08
C SER A 588 32.62 7.26 14.31
N SER A 589 32.78 6.65 15.48
CA SER A 589 33.96 5.80 15.79
C SER A 589 33.66 4.30 15.85
N GLN A 590 32.40 3.88 15.71
CA GLN A 590 31.98 2.53 16.06
C GLN A 590 31.65 1.62 14.87
N GLY A 591 31.72 2.12 13.63
CA GLY A 591 31.54 1.30 12.42
C GLY A 591 30.13 0.70 12.28
N GLY A 592 29.12 1.31 12.87
CA GLY A 592 27.73 0.88 12.70
C GLY A 592 27.18 1.23 11.32
N VAL A 593 26.26 0.42 10.83
CA VAL A 593 25.65 0.56 9.50
C VAL A 593 24.23 1.15 9.55
N ALA A 594 23.60 1.16 10.73
CA ALA A 594 22.24 1.66 10.91
C ALA A 594 22.03 2.28 12.29
N VAL A 595 21.06 3.19 12.40
CA VAL A 595 20.57 3.74 13.67
C VAL A 595 19.09 3.41 13.80
N ARG A 596 18.71 2.77 14.91
CA ARG A 596 17.32 2.57 15.31
C ARG A 596 16.96 3.60 16.36
N VAL A 597 15.97 4.44 16.08
CA VAL A 597 15.41 5.40 17.02
C VAL A 597 14.13 4.81 17.61
N GLN A 598 13.99 4.76 18.93
CA GLN A 598 12.83 4.20 19.63
C GLN A 598 12.28 5.17 20.66
N SER A 599 10.97 5.10 20.89
CA SER A 599 10.23 5.93 21.83
C SER A 599 9.17 5.13 22.55
N ASP A 600 8.88 5.48 23.81
CA ASP A 600 7.76 4.92 24.60
C ASP A 600 6.41 5.60 24.30
N GLN A 601 6.41 6.62 23.44
CA GLN A 601 5.23 7.26 22.88
C GLN A 601 5.37 7.36 21.35
N PRO A 602 4.26 7.40 20.60
CA PRO A 602 4.31 7.59 19.16
C PRO A 602 5.03 8.90 18.80
N PHE A 603 5.86 8.87 17.76
CA PHE A 603 6.55 10.05 17.24
C PHE A 603 6.50 10.12 15.72
N HIS A 604 6.78 11.32 15.20
CA HIS A 604 7.19 11.53 13.81
C HIS A 604 8.65 11.96 13.76
N ALA A 605 9.41 11.43 12.82
CA ALA A 605 10.82 11.79 12.64
C ALA A 605 11.13 12.18 11.20
N VAL A 606 12.01 13.17 11.08
CA VAL A 606 12.64 13.59 9.84
C VAL A 606 14.15 13.50 9.97
N PHE A 607 14.79 12.85 9.01
CA PHE A 607 16.23 12.61 9.03
C PHE A 607 16.93 13.49 8.01
N LEU A 608 18.04 14.10 8.44
CA LEU A 608 18.78 15.08 7.67
C LEU A 608 20.20 14.61 7.40
N ARG A 609 20.59 14.79 6.15
CA ARG A 609 21.94 14.54 5.67
C ARG A 609 22.50 15.79 5.02
N GLY A 610 23.34 16.56 5.70
CA GLY A 610 24.10 17.62 5.03
C GLY A 610 25.40 17.06 4.47
N THR A 611 25.73 17.44 3.24
CA THR A 611 27.05 17.13 2.65
C THR A 611 27.95 18.35 2.83
N TYR A 612 29.19 18.15 3.29
CA TYR A 612 30.21 19.20 3.19
C TYR A 612 30.76 19.24 1.76
N VAL A 613 31.30 20.39 1.35
CA VAL A 613 31.92 20.57 0.04
C VAL A 613 33.07 19.57 -0.14
N GLY A 614 32.94 18.67 -1.11
CA GLY A 614 33.95 17.65 -1.44
C GLY A 614 33.78 16.29 -0.74
N ALA A 615 32.67 16.06 -0.03
CA ALA A 615 32.34 14.73 0.49
C ALA A 615 32.09 13.73 -0.64
N GLU A 616 32.56 12.48 -0.49
CA GLU A 616 32.17 11.40 -1.39
C GLU A 616 30.66 11.09 -1.26
N PRO A 617 30.01 10.65 -2.34
CA PRO A 617 28.69 10.03 -2.31
C PRO A 617 28.51 9.03 -1.16
N ALA A 618 27.38 9.09 -0.46
CA ALA A 618 26.95 7.99 0.40
C ALA A 618 25.45 7.73 0.19
N TYR A 619 24.97 6.56 0.62
CA TYR A 619 23.59 6.11 0.44
C TYR A 619 22.77 6.41 1.68
N LEU A 620 21.57 6.95 1.50
CA LEU A 620 20.61 7.08 2.58
C LEU A 620 19.36 6.29 2.20
N TYR A 621 19.09 5.23 2.98
CA TYR A 621 17.92 4.39 2.85
C TYR A 621 17.11 4.44 4.13
N THR A 622 15.80 4.58 3.94
CA THR A 622 14.82 4.64 5.02
C THR A 622 13.78 3.57 4.78
N ASN A 623 13.43 2.87 5.86
CA ASN A 623 12.51 1.75 5.82
C ASN A 623 11.24 2.14 6.59
N PRO A 624 10.20 2.68 5.92
CA PRO A 624 8.94 3.01 6.57
C PRO A 624 8.15 1.72 6.77
N ALA A 625 8.35 1.06 7.92
CA ALA A 625 7.45 0.07 8.51
C ALA A 625 8.09 -0.49 9.79
N PHE A 626 7.81 0.15 10.92
CA PHE A 626 7.93 -0.43 12.26
C PHE A 626 6.65 -0.09 13.02
N SER A 627 5.61 -0.91 12.83
CA SER A 627 4.53 -1.03 13.81
C SER A 627 4.61 -2.44 14.37
N ASP A 628 5.05 -2.56 15.62
CA ASP A 628 4.75 -3.74 16.45
C ASP A 628 3.25 -3.83 16.72
#